data_AF-A0A0C9UT01-F1
#
_entry.id   AF-A0A0C9UT01-F1
#
_cell.length_a   1.000
_cell.length_b   1.000
_cell.length_c   1.000
_cell.angle_alpha   90.00
_cell.angle_beta   90.00
_cell.angle_gamma   90.00
#
_symmetry.space_group_name_H-M   'P 1'
#
loop_
_entity.id
_entity.type
_entity.pdbx_description
1 polymer ?
#
loop_
_entity_poly.entity_id
_entity_poly.type
_entity_poly.pdbx_seq_one_letter_code
_entity_poly.pdbx_strand_id
1 'polypeptide(L)' 'MVDTSSFPMFSQSRDDMERAFGIRPCISQIQAAAVQLEKESDVVYISGTGSGKTLMFWMPMLY' A
#
# COMPACT_ATOMS: atom_id res chain seq x y z
N MET A 1 -9.48 0.20 -20.36
CA MET A 1 -8.95 1.38 -19.65
C MET A 1 -9.36 1.20 -18.21
N VAL A 2 -8.42 0.83 -17.34
CA VAL A 2 -8.66 0.70 -15.90
C VAL A 2 -8.83 2.12 -15.36
N ASP A 3 -9.97 2.37 -14.73
CA ASP A 3 -10.22 3.64 -14.07
C ASP A 3 -9.20 3.79 -12.93
N THR A 4 -8.22 4.68 -13.12
CA THR A 4 -7.14 4.94 -12.17
C THR A 4 -7.63 5.78 -10.97
N SER A 5 -8.94 5.99 -10.85
CA SER A 5 -9.59 6.84 -9.85
C SER A 5 -9.59 6.27 -8.42
N SER A 6 -9.23 4.99 -8.23
CA SER A 6 -9.40 4.32 -6.93
C SER A 6 -8.15 4.21 -6.06
N PHE A 7 -6.95 4.53 -6.57
CA PHE A 7 -5.74 4.53 -5.72
C PHE A 7 -5.36 5.97 -5.35
N PRO A 8 -5.28 6.30 -4.03
CA PRO A 8 -4.85 7.62 -3.61
C PRO A 8 -3.44 7.91 -4.12
N MET A 9 -3.17 9.16 -4.48
CA MET A 9 -1.82 9.59 -4.84
C MET A 9 -0.84 9.28 -3.69
N PHE A 10 0.43 8.98 -3.98
CA PHE A 10 1.42 8.56 -2.96
C PHE A 10 1.44 9.39 -1.67
N SER A 11 1.25 10.70 -1.76
CA SER A 11 1.18 11.60 -0.60
C SER A 11 -0.06 11.32 0.26
N GLN A 12 -1.21 11.15 -0.38
CA GLN A 12 -2.47 10.83 0.30
C GLN A 12 -2.38 9.47 0.99
N SER A 13 -1.81 8.45 0.34
CA SER A 13 -1.62 7.16 1.00
C SER A 13 -0.71 7.24 2.23
N ARG A 14 0.31 8.12 2.24
CA ARG A 14 1.15 8.34 3.43
C ARG A 14 0.39 9.02 4.55
N ASP A 15 -0.44 10.00 4.21
CA ASP A 15 -1.18 10.78 5.20
C ASP A 15 -2.33 9.96 5.81
N ASP A 16 -2.98 9.11 5.01
CA ASP A 16 -4.01 8.18 5.49
C ASP A 16 -3.41 7.10 6.38
N MET A 17 -2.24 6.56 6.02
CA MET A 17 -1.53 5.57 6.85
C MET A 17 -0.98 6.17 8.14
N GLU A 18 -0.49 7.41 8.11
CA GLU A 18 -0.11 8.14 9.33
C GLU A 18 -1.32 8.35 10.24
N ARG A 19 -2.48 8.72 9.67
CA ARG A 19 -3.72 8.93 10.43
C ARG A 19 -4.27 7.65 11.04
N ALA A 20 -4.23 6.53 10.31
CA ALA A 20 -4.81 5.27 10.74
C ALA A 20 -3.88 4.44 11.64
N PHE A 21 -2.57 4.47 11.36
CA PHE A 21 -1.60 3.56 11.99
C PHE A 21 -0.40 4.27 12.65
N GLY A 22 -0.24 5.59 12.47
CA GLY A 22 0.95 6.33 12.95
C GLY A 22 2.24 5.92 12.22
N ILE A 23 2.12 5.44 10.98
CA ILE A 23 3.25 4.96 10.18
C ILE A 23 3.23 5.60 8.79
N ARG A 24 4.36 6.17 8.37
CA ARG A 24 4.58 6.64 6.98
C ARG A 24 5.23 5.53 6.13
N PRO A 25 4.49 4.83 5.25
CA PRO A 25 5.03 3.76 4.42
C PRO A 25 6.07 4.29 3.42
N CYS A 26 7.05 3.47 3.02
CA CYS A 26 7.98 3.81 1.95
C CYS A 26 7.35 3.63 0.57
N ILE A 27 8.02 4.09 -0.50
CA ILE A 27 7.48 4.05 -1.86
C ILE A 27 7.16 2.61 -2.30
N SER A 28 8.07 1.65 -2.05
CA SER A 28 7.84 0.26 -2.45
C SER A 28 6.67 -0.39 -1.73
N GLN A 29 6.40 0.03 -0.48
CA GLN A 29 5.22 -0.42 0.24
C GLN A 29 3.93 0.14 -0.35
N ILE A 30 3.91 1.42 -0.72
CA ILE A 30 2.74 2.02 -1.37
C ILE A 30 2.48 1.35 -2.72
N GLN A 31 3.52 1.07 -3.50
CA GLN A 31 3.41 0.40 -4.80
C GLN A 31 2.83 -1.01 -4.67
N ALA A 32 3.34 -1.82 -3.74
CA ALA A 32 2.81 -3.17 -3.56
C ALA A 32 1.37 -3.19 -3.00
N ALA A 33 0.93 -2.14 -2.30
CA ALA A 33 -0.47 -2.01 -1.90
C ALA A 33 -1.35 -1.58 -3.08
N ALA A 34 -0.83 -0.72 -3.97
CA ALA A 34 -1.52 -0.32 -5.20
C ALA A 34 -1.81 -1.53 -6.10
N VAL A 35 -0.79 -2.36 -6.36
CA VAL A 35 -0.95 -3.56 -7.19
C VAL A 35 -1.94 -4.55 -6.56
N GLN A 36 -1.98 -4.66 -5.23
CA GLN A 36 -3.00 -5.47 -4.54
C GLN A 36 -4.43 -4.92 -4.76
N LEU A 37 -4.60 -3.59 -4.77
CA LEU A 37 -5.90 -2.94 -4.96
C LEU A 37 -6.40 -2.96 -6.40
N GLU A 38 -5.49 -3.05 -7.37
CA GLU A 38 -5.83 -3.28 -8.78
C GLU A 38 -6.56 -4.62 -8.97
N LYS A 39 -6.33 -5.61 -8.09
CA LYS A 39 -6.97 -6.93 -8.11
C LYS A 39 -6.80 -7.70 -9.43
N GLU A 40 -5.80 -7.32 -10.24
CA GLU A 40 -5.49 -7.97 -11.52
C GLU A 40 -4.58 -9.19 -11.37
N SER A 41 -3.83 -9.28 -10.26
CA SER A 41 -2.87 -10.35 -10.03
C SER A 41 -2.59 -10.60 -8.55
N ASP A 42 -2.09 -11.79 -8.24
CA ASP A 42 -1.54 -12.11 -6.93
C ASP A 42 -0.15 -11.47 -6.77
N VAL A 43 0.13 -10.89 -5.59
CA VAL A 43 1.36 -10.13 -5.32
C VAL A 43 2.29 -10.91 -4.38
N VAL A 44 3.53 -11.12 -4.80
CA VAL A 44 4.62 -11.65 -3.96
C VAL A 44 5.57 -10.52 -3.59
N TYR A 45 5.62 -10.15 -2.30
CA TYR A 45 6.51 -9.11 -1.77
C TYR A 45 7.58 -9.70 -0.86
N ILE A 46 8.86 -9.58 -1.25
CA ILE A 46 10.01 -10.13 -0.51
C ILE A 46 10.74 -8.99 0.21
N SER A 47 10.92 -9.11 1.52
CA SER A 47 11.72 -8.15 2.30
C SER A 47 12.25 -8.76 3.60
N GLY A 48 13.35 -8.20 4.14
CA GLY A 48 13.98 -8.66 5.39
C GLY A 48 13.14 -8.41 6.64
N THR A 49 13.32 -9.19 7.72
CA THR A 49 12.59 -9.01 8.99
C THR A 49 12.73 -7.58 9.53
N GLY A 50 11.65 -7.02 10.09
CA GLY A 50 11.62 -5.63 10.56
C GLY A 50 11.36 -4.57 9.47
N SER A 51 11.33 -4.94 8.19
CA SER A 51 11.08 -4.02 7.06
C SER A 51 9.65 -3.44 6.98
N GLY A 52 8.75 -3.83 7.88
CA GLY A 52 7.35 -3.41 7.83
C GLY A 52 6.50 -4.16 6.79
N LYS A 53 6.86 -5.36 6.36
CA LYS A 53 6.02 -6.18 5.45
C LYS A 53 4.62 -6.51 5.98
N THR A 54 4.39 -6.48 7.29
CA THR A 54 3.03 -6.58 7.85
C THR A 54 2.14 -5.41 7.42
N LEU A 55 2.72 -4.20 7.27
CA LEU A 55 2.01 -3.02 6.79
C LEU A 55 1.43 -3.23 5.38
N MET A 56 2.06 -4.09 4.57
CA MET A 56 1.60 -4.42 3.21
C MET A 56 0.27 -5.11 3.14
N PHE A 57 -0.06 -5.86 4.20
CA PHE A 57 -1.34 -6.53 4.32
C PHE A 57 -2.43 -5.54 4.78
N TRP A 58 -2.10 -4.66 5.72
CA TRP A 58 -3.07 -3.70 6.29
C TRP A 58 -3.38 -2.53 5.37
N MET A 59 -2.39 -2.03 4.63
CA MET A 59 -2.54 -0.86 3.77
C MET A 59 -3.67 -0.98 2.73
N PRO A 60 -3.79 -2.05 1.93
CA PRO A 60 -4.90 -2.20 0.99
C PRO A 60 -6.25 -2.38 1.69
N MET A 61 -6.31 -2.84 2.95
CA MET A 61 -7.58 -2.93 3.69
C MET A 61 -8.15 -1.57 4.14
N LEU A 62 -7.36 -0.49 4.01
CA LEU A 62 -7.80 0.86 4.31
C LEU A 62 -8.64 1.48 3.17
N TYR A 63 -8.67 0.84 2.00
CA TYR A 63 -9.35 1.31 0.77
C TYR A 63 -10.32 0.24 0.24
#